data_AF-A0A1M7Q217-F1
#
_entry.id   AF-A0A1M7Q217-F1
#
_cell.length_a   1.000
_cell.length_b   1.000
_cell.length_c   1.000
_cell.angle_alpha   90.00
_cell.angle_beta   90.00
_cell.angle_gamma   90.00
#
_symmetry.space_group_name_H-M   'P 1'
#
loop_
_entity.id
_entity.type
_entity.pdbx_description
1 polymer ?
#
loop_
_entity_poly.entity_id
_entity_poly.type
_entity_poly.pdbx_seq_one_letter_code
_entity_poly.pdbx_strand_id
1 'polypeptide(L)'
;MDQPHKWLAKQAGLWRVDGIGPIEEDARLGARVTVYFSGLVEDGLNKPYVAASSNGVSLKIKAHASWLYEFKVGSLWKNGLLAAQPGEMEKRVVIDVDQTRYFPLTHSIPLNGQWANDLLPNYHMGENRRSLASSSFAVIPVLNDPRTKWLVVPASEIFRFYNGASARLLSSSLQGGIQDFIDWDKCDLEGRVPILYVKKDINKQEAAVLARAYISKRARAALHYPHNQLSSTKLNNAAASNSSKSPLVLKAIFPFDGTTQLGVAGKRMLLSNKGNDPQWAIFAMEINHCSKAKEFTRLVVVRDNTPSVTGRTVDISGNAPTSFRAQIDGGEEEDDFFTDLPADQRLGRRVSLCNTNQFSAFEGLEFEYRSPPAEKVDRGSSICVDVPVNSLTFEDGSYSKDAQGNLGVSIFQSQDYLLGRELQQFMQMLAELRQQTVPLNWTIRTRKLNGSVSDDGEDLIASFPSNVGKKRTWHIITDVDGSEYPRKVIWTEILTTSHQYFYLLEMELKAGESGQCTLLLYKVDLQRMDNQFFKELLMLTAIQNRWPSADNSWSKKSYQFRAKKILDQINMCRIRHPSLTKSTVDGLELNSSFNAIDANGWANIVLAKIYSFVPGIE
;
A
#
# COMPACT_ATOMS: atom_id res chain seq x y z
N MET A 1 4.26 -5.56 3.06
CA MET A 1 5.45 -6.45 2.97
C MET A 1 5.16 -7.82 3.59
N ASP A 2 5.95 -8.83 3.21
CA ASP A 2 5.83 -10.22 3.71
C ASP A 2 6.85 -10.57 4.81
N GLN A 3 7.76 -9.64 5.13
CA GLN A 3 8.79 -9.84 6.15
C GLN A 3 8.52 -9.04 7.43
N PRO A 4 8.87 -9.59 8.61
CA PRO A 4 8.63 -8.94 9.89
C PRO A 4 9.58 -7.74 10.10
N HIS A 5 9.06 -6.65 10.66
CA HIS A 5 9.89 -5.55 11.14
C HIS A 5 10.68 -6.02 12.37
N LYS A 6 12.00 -6.13 12.23
CA LYS A 6 12.93 -6.72 13.22
C LYS A 6 12.69 -6.27 14.66
N TRP A 7 12.60 -4.96 14.90
CA TRP A 7 12.42 -4.44 16.25
C TRP A 7 11.06 -4.76 16.85
N LEU A 8 10.02 -4.77 16.02
CA LEU A 8 8.66 -5.01 16.47
C LEU A 8 8.41 -6.50 16.65
N ALA A 9 9.12 -7.35 15.90
CA ALA A 9 9.13 -8.80 16.09
C ALA A 9 9.73 -9.23 17.43
N LYS A 10 10.65 -8.43 18.00
CA LYS A 10 11.20 -8.63 19.35
C LYS A 10 10.22 -8.23 20.46
N GLN A 11 9.15 -7.50 20.13
CA GLN A 11 8.16 -7.03 21.09
C GLN A 11 6.94 -7.95 21.05
N ALA A 12 6.76 -8.76 22.09
CA ALA A 12 5.59 -9.63 22.21
C ALA A 12 4.31 -8.80 22.31
N GLY A 13 3.21 -9.33 21.75
CA GLY A 13 1.87 -8.75 21.87
C GLY A 13 1.35 -8.07 20.59
N LEU A 14 0.20 -7.45 20.74
CA LEU A 14 -0.51 -6.72 19.70
C LEU A 14 -0.27 -5.21 19.87
N TRP A 15 0.17 -4.54 18.82
CA TRP A 15 0.58 -3.14 18.84
C TRP A 15 -0.23 -2.32 17.84
N ARG A 16 -0.87 -1.23 18.29
CA ARG A 16 -1.54 -0.26 17.43
C ARG A 16 -0.65 0.95 17.21
N VAL A 17 -0.48 1.40 15.97
CA VAL A 17 0.16 2.69 15.67
C VAL A 17 -0.75 3.83 16.12
N ASP A 18 -0.30 4.66 17.04
CA ASP A 18 -1.05 5.83 17.51
C ASP A 18 -0.81 7.07 16.66
N GLY A 19 0.40 7.21 16.11
CA GLY A 19 0.78 8.40 15.37
C GLY A 19 2.24 8.41 14.92
N ILE A 20 2.51 9.32 14.00
CA ILE A 20 3.85 9.65 13.53
C ILE A 20 4.27 10.95 14.24
N GLY A 21 5.38 10.88 14.97
CA GLY A 21 5.92 12.02 15.70
C GLY A 21 7.07 12.70 14.97
N PRO A 22 8.02 13.29 15.72
CA PRO A 22 9.10 14.08 15.14
C PRO A 22 10.00 13.29 14.20
N ILE A 23 10.54 14.02 13.21
CA ILE A 23 11.54 13.58 12.25
C ILE A 23 12.92 13.90 12.81
N GLU A 24 13.83 12.94 12.70
CA GLU A 24 15.25 13.11 12.96
C GLU A 24 16.01 12.86 11.66
N GLU A 25 17.04 13.65 11.39
CA GLU A 25 17.93 13.38 10.27
C GLU A 25 19.18 12.68 10.77
N ASP A 26 19.52 11.59 10.09
CA ASP A 26 20.77 10.88 10.28
C ASP A 26 21.54 10.96 8.96
N ALA A 27 22.76 11.51 9.00
CA ALA A 27 23.57 11.70 7.81
C ALA A 27 23.94 10.38 7.11
N ARG A 28 23.90 9.25 7.82
CA ARG A 28 24.24 7.92 7.30
C ARG A 28 23.00 7.11 6.92
N LEU A 29 21.93 7.23 7.71
CA LEU A 29 20.74 6.40 7.57
C LEU A 29 19.60 7.09 6.80
N GLY A 30 19.62 8.42 6.70
CA GLY A 30 18.60 9.23 6.05
C GLY A 30 17.62 9.85 7.03
N ALA A 31 16.50 10.36 6.50
CA ALA A 31 15.41 10.89 7.32
C ALA A 31 14.69 9.76 8.08
N ARG A 32 14.71 9.83 9.41
CA ARG A 32 14.04 8.87 10.30
C ARG A 32 12.80 9.48 10.94
N VAL A 33 11.73 8.70 11.00
CA VAL A 33 10.48 9.06 11.66
C VAL A 33 10.33 8.28 12.96
N THR A 34 9.80 8.94 14.00
CA THR A 34 9.42 8.25 15.24
C THR A 34 7.98 7.78 15.14
N VAL A 35 7.76 6.47 15.22
CA VAL A 35 6.44 5.83 15.21
C VAL A 35 6.08 5.43 16.64
N TYR A 36 4.90 5.85 17.09
CA TYR A 36 4.41 5.58 18.44
C TYR A 36 3.34 4.49 18.41
N PHE A 37 3.44 3.56 19.35
CA PHE A 37 2.56 2.40 19.45
C PHE A 37 1.96 2.28 20.85
N SER A 38 0.69 1.89 20.90
CA SER A 38 0.03 1.41 22.12
C SER A 38 -0.13 -0.10 22.08
N GLY A 39 0.21 -0.77 23.18
CA GLY A 39 -0.06 -2.18 23.37
C GLY A 39 -1.56 -2.42 23.57
N LEU A 40 -2.05 -3.50 22.97
CA LEU A 40 -3.41 -3.97 23.07
C LEU A 40 -3.47 -5.37 23.71
N VAL A 41 -4.60 -5.67 24.33
CA VAL A 41 -4.98 -7.06 24.66
C VAL A 41 -5.41 -7.81 23.39
N GLU A 42 -5.46 -9.14 23.40
CA GLU A 42 -5.80 -9.95 22.22
C GLU A 42 -7.17 -9.58 21.60
N ASP A 43 -8.19 -9.34 22.44
CA ASP A 43 -9.52 -8.86 21.98
C ASP A 43 -9.46 -7.51 21.25
N GLY A 44 -8.39 -6.75 21.45
CA GLY A 44 -8.11 -5.51 20.75
C GLY A 44 -7.94 -5.68 19.24
N LEU A 45 -7.71 -6.90 18.73
CA LEU A 45 -7.69 -7.15 17.28
C LEU A 45 -9.03 -6.83 16.62
N ASN A 46 -10.14 -7.08 17.34
CA ASN A 46 -11.49 -6.86 16.85
C ASN A 46 -12.02 -5.45 17.15
N LYS A 47 -11.56 -4.83 18.25
CA LYS A 47 -12.02 -3.50 18.69
C LYS A 47 -10.84 -2.57 19.04
N PRO A 48 -9.90 -2.31 18.12
CA PRO A 48 -8.63 -1.66 18.45
C PRO A 48 -8.72 -0.22 18.94
N TYR A 49 -9.88 0.41 18.79
CA TYR A 49 -10.08 1.83 19.06
C TYR A 49 -11.01 2.09 20.25
N VAL A 50 -11.20 1.11 21.15
CA VAL A 50 -11.86 1.36 22.45
C VAL A 50 -10.83 1.43 23.57
N ALA A 51 -11.09 2.25 24.59
CA ALA A 51 -10.15 2.44 25.69
C ALA A 51 -9.82 1.11 26.42
N ALA A 52 -10.81 0.24 26.58
CA ALA A 52 -10.67 -1.07 27.23
C ALA A 52 -9.76 -2.06 26.49
N SER A 53 -9.44 -1.82 25.22
CA SER A 53 -8.56 -2.70 24.46
C SER A 53 -7.08 -2.44 24.70
N SER A 54 -6.72 -1.34 25.38
CA SER A 54 -5.33 -1.04 25.70
C SER A 54 -4.86 -1.86 26.90
N ASN A 55 -3.60 -2.31 26.85
CA ASN A 55 -2.93 -2.94 27.99
C ASN A 55 -2.07 -1.94 28.81
N GLY A 56 -2.11 -0.65 28.47
CA GLY A 56 -1.35 0.42 29.13
C GLY A 56 0.13 0.53 28.73
N VAL A 57 0.67 -0.41 27.95
CA VAL A 57 2.07 -0.38 27.50
C VAL A 57 2.21 0.53 26.28
N SER A 58 3.27 1.34 26.25
CA SER A 58 3.61 2.20 25.12
C SER A 58 4.98 1.84 24.56
N LEU A 59 5.14 1.93 23.24
CA LEU A 59 6.38 1.66 22.53
C LEU A 59 6.64 2.78 21.52
N LYS A 60 7.91 3.12 21.30
CA LYS A 60 8.35 4.00 20.23
C LYS A 60 9.44 3.34 19.42
N ILE A 61 9.33 3.43 18.09
CA ILE A 61 10.33 2.91 17.16
C ILE A 61 10.77 4.05 16.25
N LYS A 62 12.09 4.20 16.10
CA LYS A 62 12.66 5.08 15.08
C LYS A 62 12.90 4.25 13.83
N ALA A 63 12.25 4.61 12.73
CA ALA A 63 12.36 3.90 11.47
C ALA A 63 12.69 4.88 10.34
N HIS A 64 13.34 4.42 9.27
CA HIS A 64 13.51 5.23 8.07
C HIS A 64 12.16 5.72 7.54
N ALA A 65 12.10 6.93 6.96
CA ALA A 65 10.85 7.52 6.47
C ALA A 65 10.13 6.68 5.40
N SER A 66 10.87 5.81 4.69
CA SER A 66 10.29 4.80 3.79
C SER A 66 9.25 3.89 4.47
N TRP A 67 9.34 3.68 5.79
CA TRP A 67 8.39 2.86 6.53
C TRP A 67 7.01 3.50 6.70
N LEU A 68 6.84 4.79 6.36
CA LEU A 68 5.52 5.45 6.33
C LEU A 68 4.53 4.77 5.37
N TYR A 69 5.01 3.97 4.41
CA TYR A 69 4.15 3.12 3.59
C TYR A 69 3.35 2.09 4.37
N GLU A 70 3.95 1.55 5.43
CA GLU A 70 3.41 0.44 6.20
C GLU A 70 2.88 0.93 7.56
N PHE A 71 3.63 1.78 8.26
CA PHE A 71 3.23 2.35 9.55
C PHE A 71 2.20 3.47 9.38
N LYS A 72 0.96 3.07 9.15
CA LYS A 72 -0.21 3.96 9.09
C LYS A 72 -0.82 4.09 10.48
N VAL A 73 -1.39 5.25 10.78
CA VAL A 73 -2.13 5.46 12.03
C VAL A 73 -3.25 4.42 12.12
N GLY A 74 -3.46 3.87 13.31
CA GLY A 74 -4.47 2.85 13.56
C GLY A 74 -4.19 1.45 13.01
N SER A 75 -3.10 1.24 12.26
CA SER A 75 -2.68 -0.11 11.86
C SER A 75 -2.26 -0.95 13.06
N LEU A 76 -2.55 -2.25 13.00
CA LEU A 76 -2.26 -3.23 14.05
C LEU A 76 -1.16 -4.16 13.62
N TRP A 77 -0.25 -4.43 14.54
CA TRP A 77 0.96 -5.22 14.30
C TRP A 77 1.12 -6.28 15.37
N LYS A 78 1.47 -7.50 14.96
CA LYS A 78 1.73 -8.64 15.84
C LYS A 78 2.98 -9.35 15.35
N ASN A 79 3.93 -9.58 16.25
CA ASN A 79 5.22 -10.24 15.93
C ASN A 79 5.95 -9.57 14.74
N GLY A 80 5.92 -8.23 14.67
CA GLY A 80 6.56 -7.47 13.60
C GLY A 80 5.84 -7.49 12.26
N LEU A 81 4.69 -8.15 12.15
CA LEU A 81 3.90 -8.25 10.92
C LEU A 81 2.62 -7.43 11.05
N LEU A 82 2.15 -6.87 9.94
CA LEU A 82 0.87 -6.16 9.86
C LEU A 82 -0.28 -7.15 10.04
N ALA A 83 -0.97 -7.06 11.17
CA ALA A 83 -2.10 -7.92 11.54
C ALA A 83 -3.44 -7.41 10.99
N ALA A 84 -3.69 -6.10 11.06
CA ALA A 84 -4.91 -5.46 10.55
C ALA A 84 -4.71 -3.96 10.24
N GLN A 85 -5.63 -3.40 9.46
CA GLN A 85 -5.71 -1.96 9.16
C GLN A 85 -7.03 -1.37 9.68
N PRO A 86 -7.15 -0.03 9.76
CA PRO A 86 -8.41 0.63 10.08
C PRO A 86 -9.54 0.21 9.14
N GLY A 87 -10.77 0.16 9.66
CA GLY A 87 -11.96 -0.16 8.87
C GLY A 87 -12.29 0.96 7.90
N GLU A 88 -12.67 0.60 6.67
CA GLU A 88 -13.12 1.53 5.63
C GLU A 88 -14.47 2.14 6.01
N MET A 89 -14.66 3.42 5.69
CA MET A 89 -15.95 4.08 5.85
C MET A 89 -16.86 3.72 4.67
N GLU A 90 -18.10 3.32 4.95
CA GLU A 90 -19.08 2.89 3.95
C GLU A 90 -19.35 3.91 2.84
N LYS A 91 -19.17 5.20 3.13
CA LYS A 91 -19.40 6.29 2.18
C LYS A 91 -18.13 7.08 1.96
N ARG A 92 -17.84 7.32 0.69
CA ARG A 92 -16.83 8.30 0.29
C ARG A 92 -17.30 9.71 0.66
N VAL A 93 -16.41 10.51 1.23
CA VAL A 93 -16.71 11.86 1.73
C VAL A 93 -16.35 12.90 0.68
N VAL A 94 -17.27 13.84 0.42
CA VAL A 94 -16.98 15.01 -0.43
C VAL A 94 -16.37 16.09 0.46
N ILE A 95 -15.20 16.59 0.09
CA ILE A 95 -14.48 17.61 0.83
C ILE A 95 -14.17 18.81 -0.05
N ASP A 96 -14.03 19.98 0.59
CA ASP A 96 -13.48 21.19 -0.01
C ASP A 96 -12.05 21.40 0.48
N VAL A 97 -11.07 21.19 -0.41
CA VAL A 97 -9.65 21.30 -0.05
C VAL A 97 -9.23 22.75 0.17
N ASP A 98 -9.91 23.72 -0.45
CA ASP A 98 -9.56 25.14 -0.32
C ASP A 98 -9.82 25.67 1.09
N GLN A 99 -10.71 25.02 1.82
CA GLN A 99 -11.05 25.36 3.20
C GLN A 99 -10.25 24.58 4.24
N THR A 100 -9.21 23.83 3.82
CA THR A 100 -8.37 23.05 4.72
C THR A 100 -7.62 23.95 5.70
N ARG A 101 -7.67 23.60 6.99
CA ARG A 101 -6.87 24.25 8.04
C ARG A 101 -5.96 23.24 8.71
N TYR A 102 -4.77 23.67 9.11
CA TYR A 102 -3.78 22.80 9.73
C TYR A 102 -3.57 23.18 11.20
N PHE A 103 -3.67 22.20 12.08
CA PHE A 103 -3.53 22.39 13.52
C PHE A 103 -2.63 21.33 14.15
N PRO A 104 -1.84 21.68 15.18
CA PRO A 104 -1.21 20.69 16.05
C PRO A 104 -2.27 19.96 16.88
N LEU A 105 -1.97 18.73 17.30
CA LEU A 105 -2.88 17.88 18.08
C LEU A 105 -3.50 18.58 19.31
N THR A 106 -2.67 19.28 20.10
CA THR A 106 -3.10 19.84 21.40
C THR A 106 -3.78 21.20 21.30
N HIS A 107 -3.95 21.76 20.10
CA HIS A 107 -4.56 23.08 19.95
C HIS A 107 -6.08 22.97 19.94
N SER A 108 -6.74 23.79 20.76
CA SER A 108 -8.18 24.00 20.63
C SER A 108 -8.49 24.69 19.30
N ILE A 109 -9.48 24.18 18.58
CA ILE A 109 -9.82 24.66 17.24
C ILE A 109 -11.23 25.27 17.19
N PRO A 110 -11.40 26.39 16.49
CA PRO A 110 -12.72 26.98 16.26
C PRO A 110 -13.42 26.28 15.09
N LEU A 111 -14.58 25.67 15.36
CA LEU A 111 -15.45 24.96 14.42
C LEU A 111 -16.86 25.56 14.50
N ASN A 112 -17.27 26.32 13.49
CA ASN A 112 -18.62 26.92 13.41
C ASN A 112 -19.06 27.64 14.71
N GLY A 113 -18.16 28.45 15.29
CA GLY A 113 -18.42 29.18 16.55
C GLY A 113 -18.30 28.34 17.83
N GLN A 114 -17.99 27.05 17.72
CA GLN A 114 -17.69 26.17 18.85
C GLN A 114 -16.20 25.88 18.94
N TRP A 115 -15.72 25.48 20.12
CA TRP A 115 -14.34 25.07 20.33
C TRP A 115 -14.25 23.56 20.53
N ALA A 116 -13.45 22.89 19.71
CA ALA A 116 -13.07 21.50 19.94
C ALA A 116 -11.69 21.45 20.61
N ASN A 117 -11.55 20.60 21.63
CA ASN A 117 -10.33 20.49 22.44
C ASN A 117 -9.43 19.31 22.05
N ASP A 118 -9.90 18.46 21.14
CA ASP A 118 -9.17 17.28 20.69
C ASP A 118 -9.44 17.02 19.21
N LEU A 119 -8.42 16.54 18.52
CA LEU A 119 -8.44 16.14 17.12
C LEU A 119 -8.38 14.63 16.95
N LEU A 120 -8.28 13.88 18.05
CA LEU A 120 -8.26 12.43 18.03
C LEU A 120 -9.53 11.84 18.64
N PRO A 121 -9.98 10.68 18.14
CA PRO A 121 -11.07 9.95 18.75
C PRO A 121 -10.68 9.47 20.15
N ASN A 122 -11.68 9.26 21.01
CA ASN A 122 -11.47 8.75 22.36
C ASN A 122 -11.00 7.28 22.31
N TYR A 123 -9.69 7.08 22.38
CA TYR A 123 -9.02 5.81 22.68
C TYR A 123 -7.74 6.06 23.48
N HIS A 124 -7.31 5.08 24.28
CA HIS A 124 -6.16 5.23 25.16
C HIS A 124 -4.85 5.20 24.37
N MET A 125 -4.04 6.25 24.49
CA MET A 125 -2.69 6.37 23.89
C MET A 125 -1.58 6.49 24.95
N GLY A 126 -1.92 6.42 26.24
CA GLY A 126 -0.99 6.61 27.34
C GLY A 126 -0.09 7.86 27.17
N GLU A 127 1.21 7.66 27.36
CA GLU A 127 2.22 8.71 27.26
C GLU A 127 2.49 9.17 25.82
N ASN A 128 2.11 8.39 24.82
CA ASN A 128 2.32 8.74 23.40
C ASN A 128 1.61 10.04 23.04
N ARG A 129 0.47 10.34 23.67
CA ARG A 129 -0.29 11.56 23.41
C ARG A 129 0.53 12.83 23.62
N ARG A 130 1.33 12.90 24.69
CA ARG A 130 2.21 14.06 24.95
C ARG A 130 3.29 14.17 23.88
N SER A 131 3.82 13.04 23.43
CA SER A 131 4.86 12.98 22.40
C SER A 131 4.35 13.37 21.01
N LEU A 132 3.07 13.11 20.73
CA LEU A 132 2.38 13.45 19.48
C LEU A 132 1.73 14.84 19.50
N ALA A 133 1.91 15.61 20.59
CA ALA A 133 1.22 16.89 20.79
C ALA A 133 1.48 17.91 19.66
N SER A 134 2.68 17.88 19.08
CA SER A 134 3.08 18.79 18.00
C SER A 134 2.74 18.26 16.61
N SER A 135 2.28 17.00 16.47
CA SER A 135 1.94 16.41 15.18
C SER A 135 0.85 17.21 14.49
N SER A 136 1.00 17.42 13.17
CA SER A 136 0.12 18.27 12.36
C SER A 136 -1.06 17.47 11.80
N PHE A 137 -2.26 18.05 11.86
CA PHE A 137 -3.49 17.48 11.33
C PHE A 137 -4.19 18.49 10.43
N ALA A 138 -4.69 18.03 9.29
CA ALA A 138 -5.60 18.77 8.43
C ALA A 138 -7.02 18.60 8.93
N VAL A 139 -7.76 19.70 9.06
CA VAL A 139 -9.18 19.75 9.37
C VAL A 139 -9.90 20.36 8.18
N ILE A 140 -10.84 19.62 7.61
CA ILE A 140 -11.42 19.89 6.30
C ILE A 140 -12.95 19.80 6.41
N PRO A 141 -13.72 20.77 5.89
CA PRO A 141 -15.17 20.65 5.84
C PRO A 141 -15.60 19.47 4.95
N VAL A 142 -16.55 18.68 5.44
CA VAL A 142 -17.26 17.68 4.65
C VAL A 142 -18.52 18.34 4.10
N LEU A 143 -18.71 18.21 2.79
CA LEU A 143 -19.86 18.74 2.07
C LEU A 143 -20.95 17.68 1.96
N ASN A 144 -22.20 18.12 1.96
CA ASN A 144 -23.37 17.29 1.65
C ASN A 144 -23.57 16.06 2.54
N ASP A 145 -22.99 16.03 3.75
CA ASP A 145 -23.25 14.99 4.76
C ASP A 145 -23.88 15.62 6.02
N PRO A 146 -25.17 15.35 6.32
CA PRO A 146 -25.83 15.90 7.50
C PRO A 146 -25.29 15.30 8.82
N ARG A 147 -24.63 14.15 8.76
CA ARG A 147 -24.12 13.41 9.93
C ARG A 147 -22.65 13.71 10.21
N THR A 148 -21.88 14.13 9.20
CA THR A 148 -20.43 14.37 9.32
C THR A 148 -20.10 15.73 8.74
N LYS A 149 -19.55 16.63 9.57
CA LYS A 149 -19.23 18.00 9.14
C LYS A 149 -17.75 18.20 8.84
N TRP A 150 -16.90 17.35 9.40
CA TRP A 150 -15.46 17.53 9.36
C TRP A 150 -14.74 16.23 9.03
N LEU A 151 -13.65 16.35 8.29
CA LEU A 151 -12.65 15.31 8.09
C LEU A 151 -11.37 15.77 8.78
N VAL A 152 -10.79 14.91 9.61
CA VAL A 152 -9.50 15.14 10.27
C VAL A 152 -8.51 14.12 9.74
N VAL A 153 -7.43 14.60 9.11
CA VAL A 153 -6.42 13.75 8.47
C VAL A 153 -5.03 14.10 9.02
N PRO A 154 -4.25 13.12 9.51
CA PRO A 154 -2.85 13.36 9.85
C PRO A 154 -2.05 13.88 8.64
N ALA A 155 -1.18 14.87 8.84
CA ALA A 155 -0.32 15.37 7.75
C ALA A 155 0.62 14.27 7.21
N SER A 156 1.00 13.30 8.05
CA SER A 156 1.75 12.12 7.63
C SER A 156 1.01 11.29 6.59
N GLU A 157 -0.33 11.22 6.69
CA GLU A 157 -1.15 10.47 5.75
C GLU A 157 -1.32 11.21 4.42
N ILE A 158 -1.52 12.54 4.46
CA ILE A 158 -1.50 13.38 3.24
C ILE A 158 -0.16 13.21 2.51
N PHE A 159 0.95 13.26 3.25
CA PHE A 159 2.28 13.06 2.68
C PHE A 159 2.45 11.67 2.05
N ARG A 160 2.13 10.61 2.82
CA ARG A 160 2.23 9.22 2.37
C ARG A 160 1.39 8.98 1.12
N PHE A 161 0.16 9.47 1.10
CA PHE A 161 -0.77 9.20 0.02
C PHE A 161 -0.40 9.93 -1.28
N TYR A 162 -0.07 11.22 -1.21
CA TYR A 162 0.13 12.03 -2.42
C TYR A 162 1.58 12.09 -2.92
N ASN A 163 2.57 12.01 -2.03
CA ASN A 163 3.98 12.00 -2.43
C ASN A 163 4.55 10.57 -2.45
N GLY A 164 3.82 9.61 -1.89
CA GLY A 164 4.24 8.22 -1.81
C GLY A 164 3.97 7.40 -3.07
N ALA A 165 4.52 7.81 -4.21
CA ALA A 165 4.64 6.91 -5.36
C ALA A 165 5.71 5.81 -5.16
N SER A 166 6.81 6.13 -4.49
CA SER A 166 7.81 5.16 -4.02
C SER A 166 8.46 5.53 -2.67
N ALA A 167 9.02 4.53 -1.99
CA ALA A 167 9.80 4.68 -0.77
C ALA A 167 10.93 5.72 -0.94
N ARG A 168 11.64 5.65 -2.06
CA ARG A 168 12.72 6.59 -2.37
C ARG A 168 12.22 8.00 -2.66
N LEU A 169 11.04 8.16 -3.27
CA LEU A 169 10.46 9.47 -3.54
C LEU A 169 10.01 10.14 -2.24
N LEU A 170 9.41 9.40 -1.30
CA LEU A 170 9.09 9.90 0.04
C LEU A 170 10.35 10.38 0.76
N SER A 171 11.39 9.55 0.84
CA SER A 171 12.65 9.92 1.48
C SER A 171 13.24 11.18 0.86
N SER A 172 13.31 11.22 -0.48
CA SER A 172 13.86 12.37 -1.22
C SER A 172 13.03 13.64 -1.06
N SER A 173 11.70 13.53 -0.93
CA SER A 173 10.81 14.68 -0.69
C SER A 173 11.03 15.30 0.70
N LEU A 174 11.39 14.51 1.72
CA LEU A 174 11.74 15.02 3.05
C LEU A 174 13.12 15.66 3.07
N GLN A 175 14.08 15.05 2.38
CA GLN A 175 15.49 15.46 2.38
C GLN A 175 15.80 16.59 1.39
N GLY A 176 14.87 16.90 0.49
CA GLY A 176 15.09 17.90 -0.57
C GLY A 176 15.97 17.35 -1.70
N GLY A 177 15.84 16.06 -2.03
CA GLY A 177 16.57 15.35 -3.09
C GLY A 177 15.76 15.11 -4.38
N ILE A 178 14.67 15.85 -4.58
CA ILE A 178 13.77 15.63 -5.74
C ILE A 178 14.45 15.98 -7.08
N GLN A 179 15.35 16.96 -7.08
CA GLN A 179 16.16 17.37 -8.23
C GLN A 179 17.04 16.25 -8.83
N ASP A 180 17.25 15.17 -8.08
CA ASP A 180 18.01 14.01 -8.54
C ASP A 180 17.17 13.14 -9.48
N PHE A 181 15.84 13.27 -9.47
CA PHE A 181 14.93 12.48 -10.31
C PHE A 181 14.72 13.11 -11.67
N ILE A 182 14.68 14.44 -11.72
CA ILE A 182 14.17 15.19 -12.86
C ILE A 182 15.00 16.45 -13.07
N ASP A 183 15.24 16.76 -14.35
CA ASP A 183 15.77 18.04 -14.77
C ASP A 183 14.61 19.01 -15.05
N TRP A 184 14.20 19.75 -14.03
CA TRP A 184 13.05 20.66 -14.11
C TRP A 184 13.21 21.71 -15.22
N ASP A 185 14.44 22.12 -15.54
CA ASP A 185 14.72 23.17 -16.51
C ASP A 185 14.65 22.67 -17.96
N LYS A 186 14.88 21.37 -18.17
CA LYS A 186 14.71 20.71 -19.49
C LYS A 186 13.28 20.23 -19.74
N CYS A 187 12.48 20.04 -18.69
CA CYS A 187 11.09 19.60 -18.83
C CYS A 187 10.27 20.61 -19.64
N ASP A 188 9.33 20.10 -20.42
CA ASP A 188 8.52 20.90 -21.35
C ASP A 188 7.06 20.41 -21.41
N LEU A 189 6.23 21.14 -22.14
CA LEU A 189 4.80 20.93 -22.30
C LEU A 189 4.44 20.99 -23.80
N GLU A 190 4.32 19.83 -24.44
CA GLU A 190 3.80 19.72 -25.81
C GLU A 190 2.26 19.81 -25.76
N GLY A 191 1.73 21.04 -25.82
CA GLY A 191 0.29 21.31 -25.72
C GLY A 191 -0.25 21.06 -24.31
N ARG A 192 -0.84 19.89 -24.05
CA ARG A 192 -1.27 19.44 -22.72
C ARG A 192 -0.53 18.19 -22.22
N VAL A 193 0.50 17.76 -22.96
CA VAL A 193 1.27 16.57 -22.65
C VAL A 193 2.56 16.97 -21.93
N PRO A 194 2.71 16.67 -20.64
CA PRO A 194 3.98 16.89 -19.94
C PRO A 194 5.09 16.01 -20.51
N ILE A 195 6.28 16.59 -20.64
CA ILE A 195 7.52 15.93 -21.06
C ILE A 195 8.52 16.02 -19.93
N LEU A 196 8.83 14.88 -19.33
CA LEU A 196 9.77 14.81 -18.22
C LEU A 196 11.13 14.35 -18.68
N TYR A 197 12.15 15.15 -18.39
CA TYR A 197 13.56 14.78 -18.55
C TYR A 197 14.07 14.18 -17.25
N VAL A 198 14.20 12.86 -17.24
CA VAL A 198 14.53 12.10 -16.03
C VAL A 198 16.03 11.84 -15.97
N LYS A 199 16.61 12.03 -14.77
CA LYS A 199 18.03 11.81 -14.48
C LYS A 199 18.33 10.42 -13.94
N LYS A 200 17.29 9.66 -13.56
CA LYS A 200 17.37 8.28 -13.11
C LYS A 200 16.16 7.50 -13.60
N ASP A 201 16.25 6.18 -13.59
CA ASP A 201 15.10 5.32 -13.87
C ASP A 201 14.00 5.58 -12.85
N ILE A 202 12.80 5.95 -13.32
CA ILE A 202 11.58 6.15 -12.53
C ILE A 202 10.45 5.26 -13.00
N ASN A 203 9.56 4.86 -12.09
CA ASN A 203 8.38 4.08 -12.44
C ASN A 203 7.22 4.97 -12.92
N LYS A 204 6.15 4.36 -13.43
CA LYS A 204 4.96 5.07 -13.93
C LYS A 204 4.33 6.00 -12.88
N GLN A 205 4.25 5.58 -11.62
CA GLN A 205 3.65 6.38 -10.55
C GLN A 205 4.51 7.60 -10.16
N GLU A 206 5.83 7.43 -10.04
CA GLU A 206 6.75 8.53 -9.80
C GLU A 206 6.69 9.53 -10.95
N ALA A 207 6.68 9.04 -12.19
CA ALA A 207 6.54 9.87 -13.38
C ALA A 207 5.22 10.65 -13.36
N ALA A 208 4.10 10.02 -12.99
CA ALA A 208 2.80 10.71 -12.87
C ALA A 208 2.80 11.79 -11.78
N VAL A 209 3.37 11.52 -10.60
CA VAL A 209 3.50 12.51 -9.51
C VAL A 209 4.41 13.68 -9.92
N LEU A 210 5.55 13.39 -10.55
CA LEU A 210 6.50 14.41 -11.01
C LEU A 210 5.93 15.24 -12.17
N ALA A 211 5.20 14.61 -13.11
CA ALA A 211 4.51 15.29 -14.19
C ALA A 211 3.47 16.27 -13.66
N ARG A 212 2.69 15.83 -12.68
CA ARG A 212 1.74 16.70 -11.99
C ARG A 212 2.43 17.88 -11.30
N ALA A 213 3.54 17.63 -10.62
CA ALA A 213 4.32 18.69 -9.99
C ALA A 213 4.95 19.65 -11.01
N TYR A 214 5.21 19.21 -12.24
CA TYR A 214 5.68 20.09 -13.30
C TYR A 214 4.56 21.03 -13.79
N ILE A 215 3.37 20.50 -14.06
CA ILE A 215 2.25 21.28 -14.63
C ILE A 215 1.51 22.15 -13.60
N SER A 216 1.47 21.73 -12.34
CA SER A 216 0.68 22.38 -11.29
C SER A 216 1.57 22.99 -10.22
N LYS A 217 1.50 24.32 -10.06
CA LYS A 217 2.19 25.06 -9.00
C LYS A 217 1.81 24.55 -7.61
N ARG A 218 0.54 24.19 -7.42
CA ARG A 218 0.02 23.63 -6.16
C ARG A 218 0.64 22.26 -5.86
N ALA A 219 0.71 21.39 -6.87
CA ALA A 219 1.35 20.09 -6.75
C ALA A 219 2.86 20.22 -6.49
N ARG A 220 3.56 21.14 -7.17
CA ARG A 220 4.97 21.45 -6.91
C ARG A 220 5.19 21.91 -5.47
N ALA A 221 4.36 22.84 -5.00
CA ALA A 221 4.43 23.33 -3.64
C ALA A 221 4.23 22.18 -2.64
N ALA A 222 3.23 21.31 -2.85
CA ALA A 222 2.97 20.15 -1.99
C ALA A 222 4.12 19.13 -1.98
N LEU A 223 4.78 18.90 -3.12
CA LEU A 223 5.93 18.00 -3.23
C LEU A 223 7.14 18.48 -2.42
N HIS A 224 7.39 19.80 -2.38
CA HIS A 224 8.51 20.40 -1.64
C HIS A 224 8.15 20.86 -0.22
N TYR A 225 6.85 20.92 0.12
CA TYR A 225 6.38 21.47 1.39
C TYR A 225 7.00 20.81 2.63
N PRO A 226 7.09 19.47 2.72
CA PRO A 226 7.68 18.82 3.89
C PRO A 226 9.11 19.27 4.15
N HIS A 227 9.99 19.19 3.14
CA HIS A 227 11.37 19.64 3.26
C HIS A 227 11.47 21.13 3.64
N ASN A 228 10.72 22.00 2.96
CA ASN A 228 10.79 23.45 3.22
C ASN A 228 10.42 23.79 4.67
N GLN A 229 9.41 23.11 5.23
CA GLN A 229 9.01 23.28 6.64
C GLN A 229 10.07 22.75 7.61
N LEU A 230 10.66 21.59 7.33
CA LEU A 230 11.74 21.03 8.14
C LEU A 230 12.96 21.94 8.14
N SER A 231 13.41 22.38 6.96
CA SER A 231 14.54 23.28 6.78
C SER A 231 14.30 24.63 7.48
N SER A 232 13.10 25.22 7.33
CA SER A 232 12.75 26.46 8.04
C SER A 232 12.79 26.29 9.57
N THR A 233 12.26 25.18 10.07
CA THR A 233 12.27 24.88 11.52
C THR A 233 13.69 24.68 12.03
N LYS A 234 14.56 24.02 11.27
CA LYS A 234 15.98 23.86 11.63
C LYS A 234 16.71 25.18 11.69
N LEU A 235 16.52 26.05 10.70
CA LEU A 235 17.13 27.38 10.69
C LEU A 235 16.71 28.18 11.93
N ASN A 236 15.42 28.15 12.26
CA ASN A 236 14.92 28.79 13.48
C ASN A 236 15.51 28.16 14.76
N ASN A 237 15.61 26.83 14.80
CA ASN A 237 16.18 26.10 15.94
C ASN A 237 17.69 26.31 16.12
N ALA A 238 18.42 26.62 15.05
CA ALA A 238 19.85 26.90 15.12
C ALA A 238 20.14 28.19 15.88
N ALA A 239 19.24 29.17 15.78
CA ALA A 239 19.31 30.44 16.51
C ALA A 239 18.61 30.41 17.89
N ALA A 240 17.83 29.36 18.17
CA ALA A 240 17.03 29.26 19.39
C ALA A 240 17.78 28.64 20.57
N SER A 241 17.45 29.08 21.79
CA SER A 241 17.88 28.39 23.01
C SER A 241 17.30 26.98 23.09
N ASN A 242 17.96 26.06 23.79
CA ASN A 242 17.52 24.66 23.87
C ASN A 242 16.07 24.50 24.38
N SER A 243 15.60 25.37 25.27
CA SER A 243 14.22 25.36 25.77
C SER A 243 13.18 25.88 24.77
N SER A 244 13.62 26.57 23.72
CA SER A 244 12.74 27.18 22.70
C SER A 244 12.78 26.43 21.36
N LYS A 245 13.55 25.34 21.28
CA LYS A 245 13.63 24.53 20.06
C LYS A 245 12.30 23.85 19.79
N SER A 246 11.80 24.03 18.58
CA SER A 246 10.59 23.37 18.10
C SER A 246 10.93 21.99 17.56
N PRO A 247 10.10 20.96 17.79
CA PRO A 247 10.29 19.65 17.19
C PRO A 247 10.17 19.73 15.66
N LEU A 248 10.96 18.93 14.95
CA LEU A 248 10.85 18.78 13.50
C LEU A 248 9.65 17.88 13.20
N VAL A 249 8.52 18.47 12.80
CA VAL A 249 7.26 17.73 12.57
C VAL A 249 6.98 17.61 11.08
N LEU A 250 6.50 16.43 10.67
CA LEU A 250 6.00 16.22 9.31
C LEU A 250 4.76 17.09 9.05
N LYS A 251 4.89 18.01 8.10
CA LYS A 251 3.77 18.81 7.57
C LYS A 251 3.61 18.52 6.09
N ALA A 252 2.37 18.46 5.62
CA ALA A 252 2.03 18.22 4.23
C ALA A 252 0.70 18.91 3.89
N ILE A 253 0.52 19.17 2.60
CA ILE A 253 -0.66 19.83 2.05
C ILE A 253 -1.17 19.05 0.85
N PHE A 254 -2.46 19.22 0.52
CA PHE A 254 -3.01 18.62 -0.68
C PHE A 254 -2.34 19.20 -1.95
N PRO A 255 -2.06 18.38 -2.97
CA PRO A 255 -1.43 18.82 -4.22
C PRO A 255 -2.41 19.45 -5.22
N PHE A 256 -3.62 19.82 -4.79
CA PHE A 256 -4.66 20.43 -5.61
C PHE A 256 -5.60 21.29 -4.77
N ASP A 257 -6.43 22.02 -5.49
CA ASP A 257 -7.44 22.94 -4.98
C ASP A 257 -8.85 22.45 -5.36
N GLY A 258 -9.87 23.04 -4.74
CA GLY A 258 -11.29 22.78 -4.96
C GLY A 258 -11.82 21.48 -4.32
N THR A 259 -12.97 21.03 -4.83
CA THR A 259 -13.70 19.89 -4.27
C THR A 259 -13.21 18.56 -4.80
N THR A 260 -13.19 17.54 -3.95
CA THR A 260 -12.94 16.14 -4.34
C THR A 260 -13.73 15.20 -3.43
N GLN A 261 -13.92 13.96 -3.88
CA GLN A 261 -14.42 12.88 -3.04
C GLN A 261 -13.27 11.94 -2.61
N LEU A 262 -13.21 11.58 -1.34
CA LEU A 262 -12.22 10.67 -0.74
C LEU A 262 -12.88 9.40 -0.20
N GLY A 263 -12.29 8.25 -0.49
CA GLY A 263 -12.50 7.01 0.27
C GLY A 263 -11.49 6.95 1.41
N VAL A 264 -11.96 6.78 2.65
CA VAL A 264 -11.11 6.82 3.84
C VAL A 264 -11.41 5.65 4.77
N ALA A 265 -10.41 5.23 5.52
CA ALA A 265 -10.54 4.30 6.64
C ALA A 265 -10.20 4.99 7.95
N GLY A 266 -10.93 4.67 9.02
CA GLY A 266 -10.75 5.34 10.29
C GLY A 266 -11.91 5.21 11.25
N LYS A 267 -12.14 6.26 12.04
CA LYS A 267 -13.15 6.25 13.12
C LYS A 267 -13.93 7.55 13.16
N ARG A 268 -15.24 7.45 13.29
CA ARG A 268 -16.12 8.59 13.56
C ARG A 268 -15.92 9.09 15.00
N MET A 269 -15.89 10.40 15.18
CA MET A 269 -15.69 11.06 16.46
C MET A 269 -16.51 12.33 16.60
N LEU A 270 -16.76 12.74 17.83
CA LEU A 270 -17.44 13.99 18.15
C LEU A 270 -16.39 15.00 18.62
N LEU A 271 -16.19 16.08 17.85
CA LEU A 271 -15.21 17.12 18.15
C LEU A 271 -15.73 18.11 19.19
N SER A 272 -17.02 18.46 19.09
CA SER A 272 -17.71 19.33 20.05
C SER A 272 -19.19 18.97 20.11
N ASN A 273 -19.76 19.07 21.31
CA ASN A 273 -21.19 18.89 21.57
C ASN A 273 -21.80 20.11 22.29
N LYS A 274 -21.24 21.30 22.06
CA LYS A 274 -21.72 22.53 22.71
C LYS A 274 -22.89 23.10 21.91
N GLY A 275 -24.09 23.09 22.50
CA GLY A 275 -25.31 23.60 21.87
C GLY A 275 -26.09 22.54 21.08
N ASN A 276 -27.04 22.96 20.24
CA ASN A 276 -27.93 22.06 19.49
C ASN A 276 -27.32 21.48 18.21
N ASP A 277 -26.05 21.81 17.91
CA ASP A 277 -25.41 21.47 16.64
C ASP A 277 -24.10 20.69 16.87
N PRO A 278 -24.16 19.35 17.03
CA PRO A 278 -22.97 18.54 17.28
C PRO A 278 -21.99 18.60 16.10
N GLN A 279 -20.70 18.75 16.40
CA GLN A 279 -19.63 18.80 15.42
C GLN A 279 -19.03 17.41 15.24
N TRP A 280 -19.73 16.58 14.47
CA TRP A 280 -19.27 15.24 14.11
C TRP A 280 -18.18 15.28 13.05
N ALA A 281 -17.19 14.40 13.20
CA ALA A 281 -16.07 14.27 12.28
C ALA A 281 -15.72 12.81 12.01
N ILE A 282 -14.97 12.58 10.94
CA ILE A 282 -14.24 11.35 10.70
C ILE A 282 -12.76 11.62 10.93
N PHE A 283 -12.13 10.85 11.82
CA PHE A 283 -10.68 10.77 11.88
C PHE A 283 -10.20 9.77 10.83
N ALA A 284 -9.73 10.29 9.69
CA ALA A 284 -9.22 9.49 8.59
C ALA A 284 -7.79 9.06 8.90
N MET A 285 -7.66 7.82 9.37
CA MET A 285 -6.39 7.20 9.68
C MET A 285 -5.64 6.78 8.41
N GLU A 286 -6.38 6.48 7.35
CA GLU A 286 -5.88 6.15 6.02
C GLU A 286 -6.80 6.75 4.94
N ILE A 287 -6.21 7.29 3.88
CA ILE A 287 -6.90 7.61 2.62
C ILE A 287 -6.68 6.42 1.69
N ASN A 288 -7.79 5.83 1.24
CA ASN A 288 -7.80 4.66 0.36
C ASN A 288 -7.92 5.07 -1.11
N HIS A 289 -8.69 6.13 -1.37
CA HIS A 289 -9.00 6.57 -2.73
C HIS A 289 -9.23 8.08 -2.79
N CYS A 290 -8.86 8.70 -3.90
CA CYS A 290 -9.20 10.08 -4.22
C CYS A 290 -9.69 10.20 -5.67
N SER A 291 -10.85 10.83 -5.84
CA SER A 291 -11.58 10.98 -7.12
C SER A 291 -11.20 12.23 -7.92
N LYS A 292 -10.14 12.96 -7.53
CA LYS A 292 -9.75 14.19 -8.23
C LYS A 292 -9.44 13.84 -9.70
N ALA A 293 -10.04 14.59 -10.61
CA ALA A 293 -9.88 14.38 -12.05
C ALA A 293 -8.41 14.51 -12.49
N LYS A 294 -8.08 13.78 -13.56
CA LYS A 294 -6.75 13.80 -14.19
C LYS A 294 -6.47 15.19 -14.75
N GLU A 295 -5.24 15.66 -14.57
CA GLU A 295 -4.77 16.93 -15.15
C GLU A 295 -4.26 16.73 -16.59
N PHE A 296 -3.91 15.50 -16.95
CA PHE A 296 -3.44 15.06 -18.27
C PHE A 296 -3.82 13.59 -18.50
N THR A 297 -3.83 13.15 -19.76
CA THR A 297 -4.14 11.74 -20.14
C THR A 297 -2.93 11.00 -20.70
N ARG A 298 -1.89 11.73 -21.12
CA ARG A 298 -0.66 11.21 -21.71
C ARG A 298 0.55 11.92 -21.10
N LEU A 299 1.65 11.21 -20.98
CA LEU A 299 2.93 11.67 -20.43
C LEU A 299 4.09 11.11 -21.25
N VAL A 300 5.07 11.95 -21.58
CA VAL A 300 6.33 11.54 -22.22
C VAL A 300 7.45 11.52 -21.18
N VAL A 301 8.18 10.41 -21.11
CA VAL A 301 9.38 10.28 -20.28
C VAL A 301 10.60 10.19 -21.19
N VAL A 302 11.43 11.22 -21.13
CA VAL A 302 12.71 11.33 -21.85
C VAL A 302 13.83 11.00 -20.89
N ARG A 303 14.62 9.96 -21.17
CA ARG A 303 15.80 9.63 -20.37
C ARG A 303 16.96 10.51 -20.79
N ASP A 304 17.62 11.18 -19.84
CA ASP A 304 18.90 11.81 -20.15
C ASP A 304 19.95 10.70 -20.33
N ASN A 305 20.64 10.65 -21.48
CA ASN A 305 21.63 9.62 -21.82
C ASN A 305 22.95 9.82 -21.03
N THR A 306 22.93 10.43 -19.85
CA THR A 306 24.07 10.34 -18.96
C THR A 306 24.19 8.88 -18.53
N PRO A 307 25.24 8.14 -18.94
CA PRO A 307 25.48 6.82 -18.38
C PRO A 307 25.54 7.01 -16.87
N SER A 308 24.62 6.37 -16.16
CA SER A 308 24.63 6.31 -14.70
C SER A 308 25.86 5.51 -14.28
N VAL A 309 27.02 6.14 -14.34
CA VAL A 309 28.21 5.72 -13.63
C VAL A 309 27.92 6.06 -12.18
N THR A 310 27.34 5.11 -11.47
CA THR A 310 27.38 5.09 -10.01
C THR A 310 28.85 5.07 -9.61
N GLY A 311 29.40 6.24 -9.28
CA GLY A 311 30.79 6.42 -8.86
C GLY A 311 31.47 7.57 -9.61
N ARG A 312 31.44 8.78 -9.04
CA ARG A 312 32.23 9.91 -9.54
C ARG A 312 33.73 9.63 -9.33
N THR A 313 34.43 9.29 -10.42
CA THR A 313 35.61 9.99 -10.97
C THR A 313 36.02 9.24 -12.23
N VAL A 314 35.83 9.87 -13.40
CA VAL A 314 36.59 9.51 -14.59
C VAL A 314 37.99 10.05 -14.34
N ASP A 315 38.83 9.25 -13.67
CA ASP A 315 40.25 9.27 -14.00
C ASP A 315 40.35 8.77 -15.44
N ILE A 316 41.01 9.58 -16.26
CA ILE A 316 41.26 9.36 -17.69
C ILE A 316 42.35 8.28 -17.83
N SER A 317 42.12 7.12 -17.23
CA SER A 317 43.00 5.96 -17.27
C SER A 317 42.20 4.66 -17.42
N GLY A 318 41.81 4.35 -18.66
CA GLY A 318 41.82 3.01 -19.26
C GLY A 318 41.04 1.83 -18.65
N ASN A 319 40.41 1.94 -17.48
CA ASN A 319 39.72 0.80 -16.86
C ASN A 319 38.23 0.79 -17.20
N ALA A 320 37.75 -0.34 -17.73
CA ALA A 320 36.34 -0.56 -18.01
C ALA A 320 35.49 -0.36 -16.73
N PRO A 321 34.29 0.25 -16.83
CA PRO A 321 33.43 0.46 -15.68
C PRO A 321 33.07 -0.89 -15.05
N THR A 322 33.25 -0.99 -13.73
CA THR A 322 32.85 -2.16 -12.94
C THR A 322 31.36 -2.05 -12.61
N SER A 323 30.57 -3.04 -13.01
CA SER A 323 29.17 -3.17 -12.60
C SER A 323 29.09 -4.14 -11.42
N PHE A 324 28.24 -3.84 -10.44
CA PHE A 324 28.02 -4.71 -9.30
C PHE A 324 26.63 -5.32 -9.38
N ARG A 325 26.54 -6.64 -9.15
CA ARG A 325 25.28 -7.38 -9.18
C ARG A 325 25.05 -8.05 -7.83
N ALA A 326 23.86 -7.85 -7.28
CA ALA A 326 23.48 -8.51 -6.04
C ALA A 326 23.28 -10.01 -6.28
N GLN A 327 24.06 -10.83 -5.59
CA GLN A 327 23.86 -12.27 -5.52
C GLN A 327 23.01 -12.56 -4.28
N ILE A 328 21.70 -12.64 -4.51
CA ILE A 328 20.78 -13.25 -3.54
C ILE A 328 20.92 -14.75 -3.75
N ASP A 329 21.45 -15.48 -2.77
CA ASP A 329 21.51 -16.93 -2.89
C ASP A 329 20.09 -17.47 -3.08
N GLY A 330 19.93 -18.31 -4.11
CA GLY A 330 18.62 -18.85 -4.50
C GLY A 330 18.11 -19.94 -3.56
N GLY A 331 18.81 -20.16 -2.45
CA GLY A 331 18.45 -21.04 -1.36
C GLY A 331 18.34 -20.21 -0.10
N GLU A 332 17.30 -20.52 0.68
CA GLU A 332 17.07 -20.01 2.04
C GLU A 332 16.32 -18.66 2.07
N GLU A 333 14.99 -18.78 2.02
CA GLU A 333 14.09 -17.88 2.75
C GLU A 333 14.36 -18.07 4.26
N GLU A 334 15.56 -17.76 4.74
CA GLU A 334 15.68 -17.34 6.13
C GLU A 334 14.90 -16.03 6.25
N ASP A 335 14.31 -15.81 7.42
CA ASP A 335 13.64 -14.56 7.75
C ASP A 335 14.68 -13.41 7.67
N ASP A 336 14.92 -12.87 6.46
CA ASP A 336 15.80 -11.73 6.26
C ASP A 336 15.18 -10.55 7.00
N PHE A 337 15.58 -10.37 8.25
CA PHE A 337 15.16 -9.24 9.03
C PHE A 337 15.74 -7.98 8.40
N PHE A 338 14.89 -6.99 8.17
CA PHE A 338 15.36 -5.66 7.82
C PHE A 338 16.33 -5.15 8.89
N THR A 339 17.50 -4.70 8.45
CA THR A 339 18.51 -4.10 9.31
C THR A 339 18.43 -2.57 9.23
N ASP A 340 18.81 -1.89 10.31
CA ASP A 340 19.01 -0.42 10.32
C ASP A 340 20.48 -0.10 9.94
N LEU A 341 20.99 -0.74 8.89
CA LEU A 341 22.32 -0.48 8.35
C LEU A 341 22.19 0.22 6.99
N PRO A 342 23.15 1.08 6.62
CA PRO A 342 23.10 1.75 5.31
C PRO A 342 23.12 0.72 4.18
N ALA A 343 22.43 1.04 3.08
CA ALA A 343 22.44 0.22 1.87
C ALA A 343 23.78 0.33 1.14
N ASP A 344 24.22 -0.74 0.48
CA ASP A 344 25.40 -0.70 -0.37
C ASP A 344 25.11 0.16 -1.62
N GLN A 345 25.69 1.36 -1.73
CA GLN A 345 25.46 2.23 -2.90
C GLN A 345 26.00 1.64 -4.21
N ARG A 346 26.84 0.60 -4.16
CA ARG A 346 27.31 -0.09 -5.35
C ARG A 346 26.21 -0.94 -5.98
N LEU A 347 25.23 -1.39 -5.18
CA LEU A 347 24.18 -2.30 -5.62
C LEU A 347 22.91 -1.55 -6.01
N GLY A 348 22.29 -2.01 -7.10
CA GLY A 348 20.92 -1.62 -7.43
C GLY A 348 19.96 -2.06 -6.34
N ARG A 349 19.00 -1.20 -5.98
CA ARG A 349 18.01 -1.51 -4.94
C ARG A 349 17.01 -2.57 -5.43
N ARG A 350 16.62 -3.48 -4.52
CA ARG A 350 15.55 -4.44 -4.75
C ARG A 350 14.19 -3.74 -4.80
N VAL A 351 13.45 -3.97 -5.87
CA VAL A 351 12.10 -3.43 -6.08
C VAL A 351 11.08 -4.34 -5.39
N SER A 352 10.20 -3.76 -4.59
CA SER A 352 8.99 -4.40 -4.08
C SER A 352 7.77 -3.65 -4.60
N LEU A 353 6.83 -4.35 -5.26
CA LEU A 353 5.64 -3.73 -5.83
C LEU A 353 4.48 -3.78 -4.84
N CYS A 354 3.79 -2.65 -4.70
CA CYS A 354 2.55 -2.51 -3.94
C CYS A 354 1.45 -2.08 -4.91
N ASN A 355 0.52 -2.98 -5.21
CA ASN A 355 -0.53 -2.72 -6.19
C ASN A 355 -1.65 -1.90 -5.53
N THR A 356 -1.72 -0.60 -5.88
CA THR A 356 -2.71 0.45 -5.49
C THR A 356 -4.16 0.13 -5.87
N ASN A 357 -5.19 0.97 -5.82
CA ASN A 357 -5.55 2.04 -6.76
C ASN A 357 -5.89 3.33 -6.01
N GLN A 358 -4.84 3.98 -5.50
CA GLN A 358 -5.00 5.08 -4.55
C GLN A 358 -5.56 6.34 -5.20
N PHE A 359 -5.26 6.63 -6.47
CA PHE A 359 -5.58 7.93 -7.04
C PHE A 359 -6.08 7.85 -8.48
N SER A 360 -7.38 8.12 -8.66
CA SER A 360 -8.06 8.06 -9.97
C SER A 360 -7.44 8.97 -11.03
N ALA A 361 -6.79 10.05 -10.60
CA ALA A 361 -6.05 10.96 -11.48
C ALA A 361 -4.98 10.23 -12.33
N PHE A 362 -4.53 9.05 -11.88
CA PHE A 362 -3.45 8.30 -12.50
C PHE A 362 -3.92 7.04 -13.26
N GLU A 363 -5.21 6.71 -13.19
CA GLU A 363 -5.75 5.57 -13.92
C GLU A 363 -5.63 5.79 -15.44
N GLY A 364 -5.37 4.75 -16.23
CA GLY A 364 -5.39 4.83 -17.69
C GLY A 364 -4.51 5.93 -18.32
N LEU A 365 -3.44 6.35 -17.65
CA LEU A 365 -2.47 7.28 -18.23
C LEU A 365 -1.64 6.58 -19.30
N GLU A 366 -1.52 7.21 -20.46
CA GLU A 366 -0.65 6.74 -21.54
C GLU A 366 0.79 7.20 -21.31
N PHE A 367 1.74 6.27 -21.37
CA PHE A 367 3.17 6.56 -21.20
C PHE A 367 3.90 6.36 -22.52
N GLU A 368 4.56 7.41 -23.00
CA GLU A 368 5.51 7.33 -24.10
C GLU A 368 6.93 7.45 -23.55
N TYR A 369 7.83 6.55 -23.95
CA TYR A 369 9.23 6.60 -23.57
C TYR A 369 10.08 7.01 -24.77
N ARG A 370 10.80 8.13 -24.63
CA ARG A 370 11.76 8.61 -25.63
C ARG A 370 13.17 8.42 -25.10
N SER A 371 14.04 7.88 -25.95
CA SER A 371 15.48 7.86 -25.68
C SER A 371 16.17 8.82 -26.65
N PRO A 372 17.17 9.59 -26.21
CA PRO A 372 17.98 10.37 -27.14
C PRO A 372 18.67 9.43 -28.13
N PRO A 373 18.97 9.89 -29.35
CA PRO A 373 19.75 9.12 -30.31
C PRO A 373 21.03 8.63 -29.62
N ALA A 374 21.23 7.30 -29.58
CA ALA A 374 22.41 6.74 -28.94
C ALA A 374 23.66 7.20 -29.70
N GLU A 375 24.52 7.99 -29.06
CA GLU A 375 25.92 8.01 -29.47
C GLU A 375 26.44 6.57 -29.26
N LYS A 376 26.94 5.95 -30.33
CA LYS A 376 27.57 4.63 -30.27
C LYS A 376 28.83 4.73 -29.42
N VAL A 377 28.68 4.64 -28.10
CA VAL A 377 29.81 4.41 -27.21
C VAL A 377 30.14 2.93 -27.31
N ASP A 378 31.34 2.62 -27.83
CA ASP A 378 31.88 1.28 -27.85
C ASP A 378 31.82 0.70 -26.43
N ARG A 379 31.00 -0.33 -26.24
CA ARG A 379 30.90 -1.04 -24.96
C ARG A 379 32.15 -1.91 -24.82
N GLY A 380 33.22 -1.33 -24.28
CA GLY A 380 34.28 -2.13 -23.68
C GLY A 380 33.69 -3.11 -22.66
N SER A 381 34.28 -4.29 -22.54
CA SER A 381 33.82 -5.34 -21.62
C SER A 381 33.73 -4.81 -20.19
N SER A 382 32.53 -4.54 -19.68
CA SER A 382 32.33 -4.17 -18.28
C SER A 382 32.64 -5.38 -17.39
N ILE A 383 33.47 -5.19 -16.36
CA ILE A 383 33.69 -6.22 -15.34
C ILE A 383 32.45 -6.25 -14.44
N CYS A 384 31.72 -7.35 -14.42
CA CYS A 384 30.61 -7.56 -13.50
C CYS A 384 31.10 -8.29 -12.25
N VAL A 385 30.92 -7.68 -11.08
CA VAL A 385 31.27 -8.27 -9.78
C VAL A 385 29.98 -8.67 -9.06
N ASP A 386 29.84 -9.96 -8.78
CA ASP A 386 28.76 -10.46 -7.94
C ASP A 386 29.07 -10.17 -6.47
N VAL A 387 28.12 -9.57 -5.77
CA VAL A 387 28.23 -9.21 -4.34
C VAL A 387 27.21 -10.04 -3.55
N PRO A 388 27.65 -10.88 -2.60
CA PRO A 388 26.75 -11.60 -1.70
C PRO A 388 25.88 -10.62 -0.91
N VAL A 389 24.59 -10.90 -0.85
CA VAL A 389 23.65 -10.12 -0.04
C VAL A 389 23.64 -10.64 1.39
N ASN A 390 24.03 -9.79 2.34
CA ASN A 390 24.12 -10.13 3.76
C ASN A 390 22.83 -9.79 4.52
N SER A 391 22.12 -8.74 4.08
CA SER A 391 20.87 -8.31 4.70
C SER A 391 20.06 -7.39 3.77
N LEU A 392 18.78 -7.18 4.10
CA LEU A 392 17.91 -6.19 3.45
C LEU A 392 17.79 -4.94 4.33
N THR A 393 17.72 -3.76 3.71
CA THR A 393 17.60 -2.49 4.44
C THR A 393 16.71 -1.48 3.71
N PHE A 394 15.99 -0.64 4.46
CA PHE A 394 15.25 0.51 3.93
C PHE A 394 16.05 1.81 3.95
N GLU A 395 17.18 1.81 4.63
CA GLU A 395 17.99 2.99 4.85
C GLU A 395 18.58 3.51 3.53
N ASP A 396 19.00 4.77 3.57
CA ASP A 396 19.77 5.35 2.49
C ASP A 396 21.13 4.65 2.33
N GLY A 397 21.74 4.83 1.17
CA GLY A 397 22.96 4.13 0.84
C GLY A 397 24.22 4.78 1.43
N SER A 398 25.26 3.99 1.66
CA SER A 398 26.63 4.45 1.90
C SER A 398 27.65 3.58 1.13
N TYR A 399 28.87 4.09 0.94
CA TYR A 399 30.03 3.33 0.44
C TYR A 399 30.92 2.77 1.56
N SER A 400 30.50 2.94 2.81
CA SER A 400 31.25 2.50 3.99
C SER A 400 31.29 0.96 4.13
N LYS A 401 32.25 0.46 4.90
CA LYS A 401 32.44 -1.00 5.10
C LYS A 401 31.22 -1.68 5.72
N ASP A 402 30.50 -1.00 6.60
CA ASP A 402 29.26 -1.49 7.24
C ASP A 402 28.06 -1.55 6.27
N ALA A 403 28.13 -0.88 5.12
CA ALA A 403 27.11 -0.96 4.07
C ALA A 403 27.30 -2.16 3.13
N GLN A 404 28.51 -2.73 3.07
CA GLN A 404 28.87 -3.73 2.06
C GLN A 404 27.97 -4.98 2.14
N GLY A 405 27.30 -5.29 1.02
CA GLY A 405 26.39 -6.43 0.91
C GLY A 405 25.00 -6.21 1.52
N ASN A 406 24.68 -5.03 2.07
CA ASN A 406 23.31 -4.70 2.50
C ASN A 406 22.51 -4.23 1.29
N LEU A 407 21.55 -5.04 0.84
CA LEU A 407 20.75 -4.71 -0.32
C LEU A 407 19.60 -3.76 0.08
N GLY A 408 19.65 -2.54 -0.44
CA GLY A 408 18.58 -1.57 -0.26
C GLY A 408 17.27 -2.04 -0.90
N VAL A 409 16.14 -1.85 -0.22
CA VAL A 409 14.80 -2.15 -0.73
C VAL A 409 14.05 -0.85 -1.03
N SER A 410 13.34 -0.84 -2.15
CA SER A 410 12.49 0.26 -2.57
C SER A 410 11.09 -0.28 -2.87
N ILE A 411 10.10 0.21 -2.13
CA ILE A 411 8.69 -0.09 -2.40
C ILE A 411 8.18 0.89 -3.46
N PHE A 412 7.49 0.37 -4.46
CA PHE A 412 6.90 1.12 -5.56
C PHE A 412 5.42 0.83 -5.66
N GLN A 413 4.61 1.85 -5.90
CA GLN A 413 3.22 1.63 -6.28
C GLN A 413 3.14 1.22 -7.75
N SER A 414 2.38 0.16 -8.09
CA SER A 414 2.07 -0.21 -9.49
C SER A 414 0.63 0.17 -9.86
N GLN A 415 0.41 0.41 -11.16
CA GLN A 415 -0.88 0.84 -11.77
C GLN A 415 -1.68 -0.32 -12.39
N ASP A 416 -1.30 -1.57 -12.15
CA ASP A 416 -1.90 -2.71 -12.87
C ASP A 416 -3.25 -3.09 -12.25
N TYR A 417 -4.31 -2.31 -12.54
CA TYR A 417 -5.66 -2.51 -11.99
C TYR A 417 -6.64 -3.21 -12.93
N LEU A 418 -6.32 -3.33 -14.22
CA LEU A 418 -7.21 -3.98 -15.19
C LEU A 418 -7.47 -5.44 -14.79
N LEU A 419 -8.72 -5.76 -14.50
CA LEU A 419 -9.13 -7.11 -14.17
C LEU A 419 -9.10 -7.97 -15.44
N GLY A 420 -8.46 -9.15 -15.36
CA GLY A 420 -8.73 -10.19 -16.32
C GLY A 420 -10.25 -10.47 -16.37
N ARG A 421 -10.77 -10.72 -17.58
CA ARG A 421 -12.20 -10.93 -17.86
C ARG A 421 -12.88 -11.91 -16.88
N GLU A 422 -12.16 -12.96 -16.48
CA GLU A 422 -12.65 -13.99 -15.57
C GLU A 422 -12.93 -13.45 -14.16
N LEU A 423 -12.07 -12.58 -13.64
CA LEU A 423 -12.28 -11.95 -12.34
C LEU A 423 -13.42 -10.92 -12.39
N GLN A 424 -13.66 -10.28 -13.54
CA GLN A 424 -14.82 -9.41 -13.72
C GLN A 424 -16.14 -10.17 -13.60
N GLN A 425 -16.22 -11.41 -14.11
CA GLN A 425 -17.40 -12.26 -13.95
C GLN A 425 -17.61 -12.67 -12.49
N PHE A 426 -16.54 -12.94 -11.75
CA PHE A 426 -16.64 -13.21 -10.31
C PHE A 426 -17.16 -11.99 -9.52
N MET A 427 -16.72 -10.78 -9.88
CA MET A 427 -17.25 -9.54 -9.30
C MET A 427 -18.76 -9.36 -9.55
N GLN A 428 -19.23 -9.69 -10.76
CA GLN A 428 -20.65 -9.68 -11.08
C GLN A 428 -21.41 -10.71 -10.23
N MET A 429 -20.88 -11.92 -10.06
CA MET A 429 -21.45 -12.94 -9.18
C MET A 429 -21.53 -12.46 -7.72
N LEU A 430 -20.49 -11.80 -7.20
CA LEU A 430 -20.51 -11.24 -5.84
C LEU A 430 -21.60 -10.17 -5.67
N ALA A 431 -21.87 -9.36 -6.69
CA ALA A 431 -22.95 -8.38 -6.65
C ALA A 431 -24.32 -9.05 -6.52
N GLU A 432 -24.56 -10.13 -7.27
CA GLU A 432 -25.79 -10.95 -7.14
C GLU A 432 -25.86 -11.63 -5.77
N LEU A 433 -24.77 -12.23 -5.30
CA LEU A 433 -24.71 -12.89 -3.98
C LEU A 433 -25.02 -11.91 -2.85
N ARG A 434 -24.49 -10.67 -2.91
CA ARG A 434 -24.82 -9.60 -1.97
C ARG A 434 -26.33 -9.36 -1.90
N GLN A 435 -26.99 -9.20 -3.05
CA GLN A 435 -28.44 -9.00 -3.11
C GLN A 435 -29.21 -10.18 -2.51
N GLN A 436 -28.83 -11.41 -2.84
CA GLN A 436 -29.47 -12.63 -2.33
C GLN A 436 -29.32 -12.80 -0.81
N THR A 437 -28.23 -12.30 -0.22
CA THR A 437 -27.94 -12.43 1.22
C THR A 437 -28.42 -11.26 2.08
N VAL A 438 -29.00 -10.20 1.50
CA VAL A 438 -29.61 -9.09 2.25
C VAL A 438 -30.65 -9.57 3.26
N PRO A 439 -31.59 -10.49 2.92
CA PRO A 439 -32.57 -10.99 3.88
C PRO A 439 -31.95 -11.75 5.06
N LEU A 440 -30.75 -12.29 4.88
CA LEU A 440 -29.99 -13.02 5.91
C LEU A 440 -29.15 -12.09 6.78
N ASN A 441 -29.11 -10.79 6.44
CA ASN A 441 -28.29 -9.77 7.10
C ASN A 441 -26.80 -10.16 7.17
N TRP A 442 -26.30 -10.82 6.11
CA TRP A 442 -24.88 -11.07 5.95
C TRP A 442 -24.18 -9.85 5.38
N THR A 443 -22.91 -9.70 5.73
CA THR A 443 -22.04 -8.66 5.18
C THR A 443 -20.99 -9.31 4.30
N ILE A 444 -21.00 -8.98 3.00
CA ILE A 444 -20.07 -9.54 1.99
C ILE A 444 -19.15 -8.45 1.48
N ARG A 445 -17.85 -8.68 1.66
CA ARG A 445 -16.84 -7.63 1.67
C ARG A 445 -15.57 -8.09 0.96
N THR A 446 -15.12 -7.36 -0.05
CA THR A 446 -13.85 -7.68 -0.74
C THR A 446 -12.68 -7.15 0.09
N ARG A 447 -11.59 -7.92 0.28
CA ARG A 447 -10.40 -7.50 1.06
C ARG A 447 -9.19 -7.26 0.15
N LYS A 448 -8.42 -6.21 0.46
CA LYS A 448 -7.04 -6.05 -0.03
C LYS A 448 -6.07 -6.95 0.75
N LEU A 449 -4.97 -7.37 0.10
CA LEU A 449 -3.88 -8.13 0.73
C LEU A 449 -3.32 -7.46 2.00
N ASN A 450 -3.39 -6.12 2.08
CA ASN A 450 -2.91 -5.35 3.23
C ASN A 450 -4.02 -4.81 4.15
N GLY A 451 -5.30 -5.13 3.93
CA GLY A 451 -6.30 -5.07 5.01
C GLY A 451 -7.49 -4.11 4.87
N SER A 452 -7.54 -3.20 3.89
CA SER A 452 -8.80 -2.46 3.64
C SER A 452 -9.87 -3.40 3.07
N VAL A 453 -11.13 -3.12 3.39
CA VAL A 453 -12.26 -3.99 3.06
C VAL A 453 -13.40 -3.11 2.55
N SER A 454 -13.96 -3.42 1.38
CA SER A 454 -15.03 -2.62 0.75
C SER A 454 -16.23 -3.47 0.39
N ASP A 455 -17.40 -2.85 0.44
CA ASP A 455 -18.70 -3.43 0.10
C ASP A 455 -18.97 -3.39 -1.43
N ASP A 456 -18.26 -2.57 -2.21
CA ASP A 456 -18.42 -2.45 -3.67
C ASP A 456 -17.39 -3.31 -4.45
N GLY A 457 -16.16 -3.42 -3.96
CA GLY A 457 -15.13 -4.35 -4.41
C GLY A 457 -14.49 -4.06 -5.77
N GLU A 458 -14.88 -3.01 -6.50
CA GLU A 458 -14.26 -2.62 -7.77
C GLU A 458 -12.79 -2.16 -7.59
N ASP A 459 -12.42 -1.71 -6.38
CA ASP A 459 -11.11 -1.12 -6.08
C ASP A 459 -10.13 -2.04 -5.31
N LEU A 460 -10.51 -3.29 -5.00
CA LEU A 460 -9.79 -4.13 -4.01
C LEU A 460 -9.37 -5.49 -4.57
N ILE A 461 -8.33 -5.50 -5.41
CA ILE A 461 -7.73 -6.74 -5.95
C ILE A 461 -6.42 -7.00 -5.23
N ALA A 462 -6.23 -8.23 -4.75
CA ALA A 462 -4.95 -8.67 -4.22
C ALA A 462 -4.11 -9.30 -5.34
N SER A 463 -2.80 -9.36 -5.14
CA SER A 463 -1.88 -10.02 -6.08
C SER A 463 -1.06 -11.07 -5.36
N PHE A 464 -0.71 -12.13 -6.09
CA PHE A 464 0.26 -13.11 -5.63
C PHE A 464 1.64 -12.47 -5.42
N PRO A 465 2.44 -12.98 -4.48
CA PRO A 465 3.77 -12.44 -4.22
C PRO A 465 4.65 -12.51 -5.47
N SER A 466 5.35 -11.43 -5.78
CA SER A 466 6.19 -11.31 -6.98
C SER A 466 7.48 -12.15 -6.89
N ASN A 467 7.87 -12.57 -5.68
CA ASN A 467 9.15 -13.21 -5.39
C ASN A 467 8.93 -14.61 -4.80
N VAL A 468 8.78 -15.63 -5.65
CA VAL A 468 8.53 -17.03 -5.25
C VAL A 468 9.71 -17.95 -5.62
N GLY A 469 10.88 -17.35 -5.86
CA GLY A 469 12.12 -18.03 -6.27
C GLY A 469 12.43 -17.94 -7.77
N LYS A 470 13.73 -18.05 -8.10
CA LYS A 470 14.33 -17.71 -9.43
C LYS A 470 13.79 -18.47 -10.66
N LYS A 471 13.01 -19.54 -10.47
CA LYS A 471 12.53 -20.42 -11.56
C LYS A 471 11.01 -20.55 -11.64
N ARG A 472 10.27 -19.70 -10.93
CA ARG A 472 8.82 -19.77 -10.86
C ARG A 472 8.25 -18.51 -11.50
N THR A 473 7.41 -18.70 -12.52
CA THR A 473 6.75 -17.62 -13.28
C THR A 473 5.24 -17.81 -13.31
N TRP A 474 4.71 -18.78 -12.57
CA TRP A 474 3.27 -19.06 -12.52
C TRP A 474 2.48 -17.87 -11.96
N HIS A 475 3.06 -17.17 -10.99
CA HIS A 475 2.52 -15.96 -10.38
C HIS A 475 2.69 -14.69 -11.24
N ILE A 476 3.24 -14.79 -12.46
CA ILE A 476 3.42 -13.68 -13.39
C ILE A 476 2.46 -13.87 -14.57
N ILE A 477 1.66 -12.86 -14.87
CA ILE A 477 0.82 -12.76 -16.06
C ILE A 477 1.51 -11.84 -17.06
N THR A 478 1.44 -12.20 -18.33
CA THR A 478 1.88 -11.35 -19.44
C THR A 478 0.62 -10.85 -20.14
N ASP A 479 0.44 -9.54 -20.17
CA ASP A 479 -0.68 -8.89 -20.86
C ASP A 479 -0.47 -8.88 -22.39
N VAL A 480 -1.49 -8.48 -23.14
CA VAL A 480 -1.51 -8.44 -24.60
C VAL A 480 -0.44 -7.49 -25.17
N ASP A 481 -0.08 -6.44 -24.43
CA ASP A 481 0.97 -5.48 -24.80
C ASP A 481 2.38 -5.97 -24.45
N GLY A 482 2.52 -7.19 -23.90
CA GLY A 482 3.78 -7.78 -23.45
C GLY A 482 4.24 -7.30 -22.07
N SER A 483 3.44 -6.48 -21.37
CA SER A 483 3.76 -6.10 -19.99
C SER A 483 3.56 -7.28 -19.02
N GLU A 484 4.44 -7.40 -18.04
CA GLU A 484 4.36 -8.44 -17.02
C GLU A 484 3.86 -7.86 -15.69
N TYR A 485 2.88 -8.53 -15.07
CA TYR A 485 2.37 -8.15 -13.76
C TYR A 485 2.10 -9.38 -12.88
N PRO A 486 2.08 -9.24 -11.54
CA PRO A 486 1.76 -10.35 -10.66
C PRO A 486 0.29 -10.78 -10.81
N ARG A 487 0.05 -12.09 -10.93
CA ARG A 487 -1.27 -12.72 -10.98
C ARG A 487 -2.17 -12.17 -9.89
N LYS A 488 -3.43 -11.91 -10.24
CA LYS A 488 -4.41 -11.32 -9.33
C LYS A 488 -5.28 -12.38 -8.65
N VAL A 489 -5.85 -12.00 -7.51
CA VAL A 489 -6.78 -12.80 -6.72
C VAL A 489 -7.78 -11.87 -6.03
N ILE A 490 -9.05 -12.22 -6.10
CA ILE A 490 -10.11 -11.58 -5.32
C ILE A 490 -10.32 -12.41 -4.07
N TRP A 491 -10.22 -11.78 -2.90
CA TRP A 491 -10.54 -12.37 -1.61
C TRP A 491 -11.77 -11.69 -1.04
N THR A 492 -12.80 -12.46 -0.73
CA THR A 492 -14.06 -11.97 -0.20
C THR A 492 -14.25 -12.51 1.21
N GLU A 493 -14.50 -11.64 2.18
CA GLU A 493 -14.90 -11.94 3.55
C GLU A 493 -16.42 -11.87 3.66
N ILE A 494 -17.00 -12.90 4.27
CA ILE A 494 -18.42 -12.98 4.56
C ILE A 494 -18.59 -13.09 6.07
N LEU A 495 -19.33 -12.15 6.65
CA LEU A 495 -19.65 -12.07 8.06
C LEU A 495 -21.15 -12.31 8.26
N THR A 496 -21.49 -13.30 9.07
CA THR A 496 -22.87 -13.60 9.45
C THR A 496 -23.32 -12.74 10.65
N THR A 497 -24.63 -12.76 10.91
CA THR A 497 -25.24 -12.17 12.13
C THR A 497 -24.74 -12.80 13.43
N SER A 498 -24.35 -14.08 13.39
CA SER A 498 -23.75 -14.82 14.50
C SER A 498 -22.26 -14.53 14.71
N HIS A 499 -21.70 -13.52 14.03
CA HIS A 499 -20.28 -13.15 14.05
C HIS A 499 -19.32 -14.26 13.58
N GLN A 500 -19.77 -15.13 12.67
CA GLN A 500 -18.96 -16.15 12.04
C GLN A 500 -18.38 -15.64 10.72
N TYR A 501 -17.16 -16.09 10.41
CA TYR A 501 -16.41 -15.67 9.23
C TYR A 501 -16.12 -16.83 8.28
N PHE A 502 -16.38 -16.62 7.00
CA PHE A 502 -15.92 -17.48 5.91
C PHE A 502 -15.57 -16.64 4.68
N TYR A 503 -14.91 -17.27 3.71
CA TYR A 503 -14.19 -16.58 2.65
C TYR A 503 -14.42 -17.22 1.29
N LEU A 504 -14.54 -16.40 0.25
CA LEU A 504 -14.53 -16.82 -1.15
C LEU A 504 -13.29 -16.25 -1.84
N LEU A 505 -12.53 -17.09 -2.54
CA LEU A 505 -11.38 -16.65 -3.33
C LEU A 505 -11.52 -17.07 -4.78
N GLU A 506 -11.15 -16.15 -5.67
CA GLU A 506 -11.06 -16.39 -7.10
C GLU A 506 -9.71 -15.86 -7.62
N MET A 507 -8.99 -16.67 -8.40
CA MET A 507 -7.69 -16.27 -8.96
C MET A 507 -7.80 -16.02 -10.46
N GLU A 508 -6.99 -15.10 -10.96
CA GLU A 508 -6.80 -14.89 -12.39
C GLU A 508 -6.08 -16.08 -13.02
N LEU A 509 -6.54 -16.52 -14.20
CA LEU A 509 -5.89 -17.55 -14.99
C LEU A 509 -5.08 -16.98 -16.16
N LYS A 510 -4.04 -17.69 -16.56
CA LYS A 510 -3.34 -17.44 -17.83
C LYS A 510 -4.16 -17.93 -19.00
N ALA A 511 -3.91 -17.35 -20.18
CA ALA A 511 -4.44 -17.89 -21.43
C ALA A 511 -4.08 -19.39 -21.57
N GLY A 512 -5.11 -20.24 -21.71
CA GLY A 512 -4.96 -21.69 -21.85
C GLY A 512 -4.89 -22.48 -20.52
N GLU A 513 -4.89 -21.82 -19.35
CA GLU A 513 -5.12 -22.53 -18.09
C GLU A 513 -6.59 -22.98 -17.98
N SER A 514 -6.82 -24.14 -17.38
CA SER A 514 -8.15 -24.72 -17.19
C SER A 514 -8.33 -25.18 -15.74
N GLY A 515 -9.58 -25.40 -15.31
CA GLY A 515 -9.90 -25.80 -13.94
C GLY A 515 -10.23 -24.64 -13.01
N GLN A 516 -10.82 -23.57 -13.54
CA GLN A 516 -11.32 -22.44 -12.77
C GLN A 516 -12.26 -22.91 -11.65
N CYS A 517 -11.99 -22.47 -10.42
CA CYS A 517 -12.84 -22.74 -9.28
C CYS A 517 -12.75 -21.62 -8.25
N THR A 518 -13.91 -21.26 -7.71
CA THR A 518 -14.00 -20.44 -6.51
C THR A 518 -13.68 -21.30 -5.30
N LEU A 519 -12.75 -20.85 -4.48
CA LEU A 519 -12.42 -21.49 -3.22
C LEU A 519 -13.32 -20.94 -2.11
N LEU A 520 -14.08 -21.82 -1.45
CA LEU A 520 -14.72 -21.55 -0.16
C LEU A 520 -13.78 -21.97 0.97
N LEU A 521 -13.50 -21.06 1.88
CA LEU A 521 -12.49 -21.19 2.92
C LEU A 521 -13.03 -20.68 4.26
N TYR A 522 -12.83 -21.43 5.35
CA TYR A 522 -13.16 -20.95 6.71
C TYR A 522 -12.26 -21.62 7.76
N LYS A 523 -12.03 -20.95 8.90
CA LYS A 523 -11.34 -21.57 10.05
C LYS A 523 -12.25 -22.57 10.73
N VAL A 524 -11.68 -23.61 11.34
CA VAL A 524 -12.46 -24.62 12.09
C VAL A 524 -13.33 -23.97 13.19
N ASP A 525 -12.87 -22.87 13.78
CA ASP A 525 -13.58 -22.11 14.82
C ASP A 525 -14.46 -20.96 14.29
N LEU A 526 -14.54 -20.79 12.96
CA LEU A 526 -15.24 -19.70 12.27
C LEU A 526 -14.79 -18.30 12.71
N GLN A 527 -13.62 -18.17 13.34
CA GLN A 527 -13.03 -16.88 13.63
C GLN A 527 -12.47 -16.23 12.37
N ARG A 528 -12.34 -14.91 12.43
CA ARG A 528 -11.72 -14.13 11.37
C ARG A 528 -10.27 -14.59 11.10
N MET A 529 -9.91 -14.68 9.83
CA MET A 529 -8.53 -14.86 9.39
C MET A 529 -7.80 -13.51 9.35
N ASP A 530 -6.61 -13.48 9.94
CA ASP A 530 -5.74 -12.31 9.87
C ASP A 530 -5.05 -12.20 8.49
N ASN A 531 -4.40 -11.05 8.24
CA ASN A 531 -3.73 -10.81 6.96
C ASN A 531 -2.52 -11.75 6.76
N GLN A 532 -1.90 -12.24 7.83
CA GLN A 532 -0.75 -13.12 7.74
C GLN A 532 -1.14 -14.49 7.21
N PHE A 533 -2.27 -15.02 7.68
CA PHE A 533 -2.85 -16.25 7.18
C PHE A 533 -3.05 -16.19 5.65
N PHE A 534 -3.64 -15.08 5.18
CA PHE A 534 -3.90 -14.90 3.75
C PHE A 534 -2.60 -14.83 2.93
N LYS A 535 -1.61 -14.04 3.37
CA LYS A 535 -0.30 -13.92 2.70
C LYS A 535 0.39 -15.27 2.58
N GLU A 536 0.41 -16.02 3.67
CA GLU A 536 1.03 -17.33 3.71
C GLU A 536 0.30 -18.33 2.79
N LEU A 537 -1.04 -18.30 2.73
CA LEU A 537 -1.80 -19.09 1.78
C LEU A 537 -1.44 -18.75 0.32
N LEU A 538 -1.37 -17.45 -0.04
CA LEU A 538 -1.00 -17.03 -1.41
C LEU A 538 0.42 -17.44 -1.77
N MET A 539 1.35 -17.34 -0.82
CA MET A 539 2.74 -17.75 -1.01
C MET A 539 2.83 -19.26 -1.26
N LEU A 540 2.18 -20.09 -0.43
CA LEU A 540 2.12 -21.54 -0.64
C LEU A 540 1.42 -21.91 -1.96
N THR A 541 0.38 -21.17 -2.33
CA THR A 541 -0.34 -21.35 -3.60
C THR A 541 0.58 -21.07 -4.79
N ALA A 542 1.35 -19.98 -4.75
CA ALA A 542 2.30 -19.63 -5.78
C ALA A 542 3.49 -20.59 -5.83
N ILE A 543 3.89 -21.17 -4.69
CA ILE A 543 4.92 -22.21 -4.64
C ILE A 543 4.46 -23.49 -5.32
N GLN A 544 3.20 -23.86 -5.12
CA GLN A 544 2.62 -25.12 -5.60
C GLN A 544 1.98 -25.00 -6.99
N ASN A 545 1.82 -23.77 -7.51
CA ASN A 545 1.09 -23.45 -8.74
C ASN A 545 -0.38 -23.92 -8.73
N ARG A 546 -1.01 -23.94 -7.54
CA ARG A 546 -2.42 -24.34 -7.32
C ARG A 546 -2.80 -24.10 -5.86
N TRP A 547 -4.10 -24.11 -5.56
CA TRP A 547 -4.59 -24.10 -4.18
C TRP A 547 -3.98 -25.26 -3.36
N PRO A 548 -3.35 -24.99 -2.20
CA PRO A 548 -2.81 -26.01 -1.32
C PRO A 548 -3.85 -27.04 -0.90
N SER A 549 -3.43 -28.30 -0.76
CA SER A 549 -4.23 -29.40 -0.21
C SER A 549 -3.32 -30.33 0.60
N ALA A 550 -3.93 -31.13 1.48
CA ALA A 550 -3.20 -32.09 2.32
C ALA A 550 -2.42 -33.12 1.49
N ASP A 551 -2.93 -33.48 0.31
CA ASP A 551 -2.33 -34.48 -0.58
C ASP A 551 -1.20 -33.93 -1.47
N ASN A 552 -0.94 -32.62 -1.42
CA ASN A 552 0.10 -32.02 -2.24
C ASN A 552 1.49 -32.49 -1.79
N SER A 553 2.32 -32.92 -2.74
CA SER A 553 3.74 -33.13 -2.51
C SER A 553 4.49 -31.79 -2.54
N TRP A 554 5.40 -31.61 -1.59
CA TRP A 554 6.17 -30.37 -1.42
C TRP A 554 7.64 -30.61 -1.71
N SER A 555 8.26 -29.72 -2.47
CA SER A 555 9.69 -29.83 -2.81
C SER A 555 10.63 -29.65 -1.61
N LYS A 556 10.13 -29.06 -0.51
CA LYS A 556 10.91 -28.82 0.72
C LYS A 556 10.08 -29.18 1.95
N LYS A 557 10.75 -29.72 2.98
CA LYS A 557 10.14 -30.02 4.28
C LYS A 557 9.60 -28.77 5.00
N SER A 558 10.26 -27.62 4.84
CA SER A 558 9.80 -26.36 5.44
C SER A 558 8.45 -25.91 4.88
N TYR A 559 8.27 -25.97 3.55
CA TYR A 559 6.98 -25.66 2.92
C TYR A 559 5.90 -26.67 3.33
N GLN A 560 6.24 -27.96 3.43
CA GLN A 560 5.30 -28.98 3.93
C GLN A 560 4.85 -28.67 5.37
N PHE A 561 5.77 -28.27 6.24
CA PHE A 561 5.46 -27.90 7.63
C PHE A 561 4.55 -26.66 7.69
N ARG A 562 4.88 -25.61 6.93
CA ARG A 562 4.07 -24.37 6.82
C ARG A 562 2.68 -24.67 6.27
N ALA A 563 2.57 -25.48 5.21
CA ALA A 563 1.31 -25.89 4.63
C ALA A 563 0.46 -26.71 5.59
N LYS A 564 1.05 -27.68 6.28
CA LYS A 564 0.35 -28.45 7.31
C LYS A 564 -0.20 -27.55 8.41
N LYS A 565 0.63 -26.64 8.93
CA LYS A 565 0.21 -25.67 9.96
C LYS A 565 -1.01 -24.85 9.55
N ILE A 566 -1.08 -24.41 8.29
CA ILE A 566 -2.24 -23.68 7.75
C ILE A 566 -3.44 -24.61 7.60
N LEU A 567 -3.26 -25.72 6.89
CA LEU A 567 -4.34 -26.61 6.50
C LEU A 567 -5.02 -27.26 7.72
N ASP A 568 -4.28 -27.50 8.80
CA ASP A 568 -4.83 -28.01 10.06
C ASP A 568 -5.78 -27.01 10.76
N GLN A 569 -5.76 -25.72 10.38
CA GLN A 569 -6.60 -24.67 10.98
C GLN A 569 -7.86 -24.35 10.15
N ILE A 570 -8.00 -24.91 8.95
CA ILE A 570 -9.02 -24.49 7.99
C ILE A 570 -9.73 -25.64 7.31
N ASN A 571 -10.93 -25.34 6.80
CA ASN A 571 -11.64 -26.15 5.82
C ASN A 571 -11.62 -25.44 4.47
N MET A 572 -11.37 -26.20 3.41
CA MET A 572 -11.29 -25.71 2.04
C MET A 572 -12.18 -26.54 1.12
N CYS A 573 -13.05 -25.89 0.36
CA CYS A 573 -13.91 -26.50 -0.64
C CYS A 573 -13.75 -25.78 -1.98
N ARG A 574 -13.62 -26.53 -3.07
CA ARG A 574 -13.56 -25.98 -4.43
C ARG A 574 -14.94 -26.03 -5.08
N ILE A 575 -15.47 -24.86 -5.44
CA ILE A 575 -16.74 -24.69 -6.13
C ILE A 575 -16.46 -24.58 -7.62
N ARG A 576 -16.99 -25.53 -8.41
CA ARG A 576 -16.85 -25.51 -9.87
C ARG A 576 -17.74 -24.45 -10.47
N HIS A 577 -17.26 -23.82 -11.54
CA HIS A 577 -18.01 -22.79 -12.24
C HIS A 577 -19.16 -23.40 -13.05
N PRO A 578 -20.25 -22.64 -13.29
CA PRO A 578 -21.28 -23.07 -14.21
C PRO A 578 -20.68 -23.38 -15.57
N SER A 579 -21.12 -24.47 -16.20
CA SER A 579 -20.75 -24.77 -17.58
C SER A 579 -21.36 -23.72 -18.51
N LEU A 580 -20.55 -23.17 -19.43
CA LEU A 580 -21.04 -22.29 -20.49
C LEU A 580 -22.13 -23.01 -21.29
N THR A 581 -23.36 -22.50 -21.25
CA THR A 581 -24.42 -22.98 -22.14
C THR A 581 -24.04 -22.60 -23.57
N LYS A 582 -23.85 -23.59 -24.45
CA LYS A 582 -23.79 -23.36 -25.88
C LYS A 582 -25.22 -23.02 -26.33
N SER A 583 -25.49 -21.75 -26.62
CA SER A 583 -26.73 -21.36 -27.28
C SER A 583 -26.64 -21.77 -28.76
N THR A 584 -27.15 -22.94 -29.09
CA THR A 584 -27.46 -23.29 -30.48
C THR A 584 -28.75 -22.57 -30.87
N VAL A 585 -28.63 -21.53 -31.69
CA VAL A 585 -29.74 -21.01 -32.48
C VAL A 585 -29.39 -21.28 -33.95
N ASP A 586 -30.24 -22.05 -34.62
CA ASP A 586 -30.28 -22.28 -36.07
C ASP A 586 -28.97 -22.57 -36.80
N GLY A 587 -28.29 -23.66 -36.42
CA GLY A 587 -27.43 -24.43 -37.35
C GLY A 587 -26.20 -23.72 -37.95
N LEU A 588 -25.87 -22.51 -37.50
CA LEU A 588 -24.67 -21.78 -37.90
C LEU A 588 -23.77 -21.65 -36.67
N GLU A 589 -22.64 -22.36 -36.69
CA GLU A 589 -21.54 -22.14 -35.74
C GLU A 589 -20.95 -20.75 -35.99
N LEU A 590 -21.46 -19.75 -35.28
CA LEU A 590 -20.82 -18.45 -35.16
C LEU A 590 -19.49 -18.64 -34.42
N ASN A 591 -18.40 -18.26 -35.10
CA ASN A 591 -17.06 -18.21 -34.52
C ASN A 591 -17.09 -17.56 -33.14
N SER A 592 -16.51 -18.27 -32.18
CA SER A 592 -16.54 -18.03 -30.75
C SER A 592 -16.21 -16.60 -30.37
N SER A 593 -17.25 -15.80 -30.15
CA SER A 593 -17.20 -14.69 -29.22
C SER A 593 -18.56 -14.60 -28.53
N PHE A 594 -18.52 -14.56 -27.20
CA PHE A 594 -19.63 -14.21 -26.30
C PHE A 594 -20.64 -15.31 -25.94
N ASN A 595 -20.33 -16.10 -24.91
CA ASN A 595 -21.30 -16.45 -23.87
C ASN A 595 -20.65 -16.13 -22.52
N ALA A 596 -21.24 -15.21 -21.74
CA ALA A 596 -20.80 -14.90 -20.38
C ALA A 596 -21.39 -15.94 -19.42
N ILE A 597 -20.65 -16.31 -18.36
CA ILE A 597 -21.19 -17.10 -17.27
C ILE A 597 -22.35 -16.31 -16.64
N ASP A 598 -23.52 -16.94 -16.46
CA ASP A 598 -24.64 -16.32 -15.75
C ASP A 598 -24.28 -16.07 -14.28
N ALA A 599 -24.09 -14.80 -13.92
CA ALA A 599 -23.68 -14.37 -12.59
C ALA A 599 -24.69 -14.79 -11.51
N ASN A 600 -25.99 -14.75 -11.81
CA ASN A 600 -27.04 -15.13 -10.86
C ASN A 600 -27.05 -16.65 -10.64
N GLY A 601 -26.99 -17.44 -11.72
CA GLY A 601 -26.83 -18.89 -11.63
C GLY A 601 -25.58 -19.31 -10.85
N TRP A 602 -24.46 -18.61 -11.05
CA TRP A 602 -23.24 -18.84 -10.27
C TRP A 602 -23.43 -18.50 -8.78
N ALA A 603 -24.04 -17.35 -8.46
CA ALA A 603 -24.32 -16.94 -7.08
C ALA A 603 -25.18 -17.97 -6.34
N ASN A 604 -26.21 -18.52 -7.01
CA ASN A 604 -27.04 -19.59 -6.45
C ASN A 604 -26.25 -20.86 -6.13
N ILE A 605 -25.34 -21.28 -7.01
CA ILE A 605 -24.46 -22.44 -6.77
C ILE A 605 -23.55 -22.18 -5.57
N VAL A 606 -22.97 -20.98 -5.49
CA VAL A 606 -22.10 -20.58 -4.37
C VAL A 606 -22.88 -20.59 -3.05
N LEU A 607 -24.06 -19.98 -3.02
CA LEU A 607 -24.91 -19.92 -1.84
C LEU A 607 -25.33 -21.33 -1.37
N ALA A 608 -25.75 -22.20 -2.29
CA ALA A 608 -26.07 -23.60 -1.98
C ALA A 608 -24.85 -24.35 -1.41
N LYS A 609 -23.65 -24.07 -1.92
CA LYS A 609 -22.42 -24.67 -1.39
C LYS A 609 -22.08 -24.16 0.00
N ILE A 610 -22.27 -22.88 0.28
CA ILE A 610 -22.08 -22.31 1.62
C ILE A 610 -22.97 -23.04 2.62
N TYR A 611 -24.27 -23.18 2.35
CA TYR A 611 -25.20 -23.90 3.22
C TYR A 611 -24.80 -25.37 3.45
N SER A 612 -24.25 -26.04 2.42
CA SER A 612 -23.85 -27.45 2.55
C SER A 612 -22.54 -27.67 3.30
N PHE A 613 -21.63 -26.70 3.32
CA PHE A 613 -20.25 -26.90 3.79
C PHE A 613 -19.88 -26.09 5.03
N VAL A 614 -20.58 -24.98 5.33
CA VAL A 614 -20.26 -24.17 6.51
C VAL A 614 -21.24 -24.53 7.63
N PRO A 615 -20.75 -25.06 8.76
CA PRO A 615 -21.63 -25.56 9.81
C PRO A 615 -22.35 -24.42 10.53
N GLY A 616 -23.65 -24.63 10.84
CA GLY A 616 -24.44 -23.70 11.65
C GLY A 616 -24.86 -22.42 10.93
N ILE A 617 -24.85 -22.42 9.60
CA ILE A 617 -25.41 -21.35 8.78
C ILE A 617 -26.84 -21.73 8.39
N GLU A 618 -27.82 -21.03 8.99
CA GLU A 618 -29.25 -21.06 8.61
C GLU A 618 -29.70 -19.67 8.17
#